data_AF-A0A973WG58-F1
#
_entry.id   AF-A0A973WG58-F1
#
_cell.length_a   1.000
_cell.length_b   1.000
_cell.length_c   1.000
_cell.angle_alpha   90.00
_cell.angle_beta   90.00
_cell.angle_gamma   90.00
#
_symmetry.space_group_name_H-M   'P 1'
#
loop_
_entity.id
_entity.type
_entity.pdbx_description
1 polymer ?
#
loop_
_entity_poly.entity_id
_entity_poly.type
_entity_poly.pdbx_seq_one_letter_code
_entity_poly.pdbx_strand_id
1 'polypeptide(L)'
;MKVNTRKSIAVLPFRNLSFDGSNEFICDGLTEEIINALAKVDGLKVISRTSSFFFKDHKASLEEIAAKLSVAIILEGSAQIHDGKIRVRAKLIDVKEDTHFWSETWDRNLDNLFETQDEISLLIADKIREQHGHLNISNQLVKSPTKSMSSYEHLLKGRHHFYKWNPEDTNLAIEHFEKSVELDEELVEGYLGIADSYSFIAVAGFAPREEAWQKNIAALSLAKKLDPDHAGLNYMLGMQSFFTEADFAAAMHYGMRSLAAKPTYSEAHQFVSFLNLLVGDFNKARKHILFAKSSDPLNPETQFYEANYYYRVGEYEKAKEILRELLKTNDKNLPAIIVNIYILIREGQLKAARQTIDEVPQQAFTPDERLGLLALIDAKAGKCTAHIQELELHAQETEAHHAHSYLFLTYANLGQYDKAFAILEHLFESASSILLIAFSDPIGEPIHSHPKYQAFHNKVYPKVLEKPKERKTRKPDQSIIKDQVEKIEAYVESERPYLNPSLSLRSLADQLEIHPNQLSWLLNESIGQNFNEFINKRRIEHFKQIVLDPDNSHISLIGLAYESGFNSKTVFNTAFKKEVGMTPKAFLKSQA
;
A
#
# COMPACT_ATOMS: atom_id res chain seq x y z
N MET A 1 12.16 -9.58 -5.94
CA MET A 1 13.22 -8.59 -5.61
C MET A 1 13.52 -8.72 -4.13
N LYS A 2 14.78 -8.76 -3.71
CA LYS A 2 15.11 -8.57 -2.29
C LYS A 2 14.73 -7.13 -1.96
N VAL A 3 13.67 -6.94 -1.18
CA VAL A 3 13.27 -5.61 -0.68
C VAL A 3 14.45 -5.09 0.13
N ASN A 4 15.06 -3.99 -0.31
CA ASN A 4 16.10 -3.32 0.48
C ASN A 4 15.40 -2.68 1.68
N THR A 5 15.32 -3.40 2.79
CA THR A 5 14.65 -2.96 4.02
C THR A 5 15.24 -1.66 4.57
N ARG A 6 16.48 -1.31 4.20
CA ARG A 6 17.15 -0.08 4.66
C ARG A 6 16.54 1.21 4.09
N LYS A 7 15.80 1.13 2.98
CA LYS A 7 15.09 2.25 2.34
C LYS A 7 13.60 2.00 2.42
N SER A 8 13.09 1.95 3.65
CA SER A 8 11.68 1.75 3.92
C SER A 8 11.19 2.67 5.01
N ILE A 9 10.01 3.27 4.80
CA ILE A 9 9.47 4.30 5.68
C ILE A 9 8.01 4.05 6.02
N ALA A 10 7.66 4.27 7.29
CA ALA A 10 6.28 4.49 7.71
C ALA A 10 6.09 5.96 8.10
N VAL A 11 5.01 6.57 7.61
CA VAL A 11 4.61 7.93 8.00
C VAL A 11 3.46 7.80 8.98
N LEU A 12 3.70 8.14 10.25
CA LEU A 12 2.67 8.03 11.28
C LEU A 12 1.70 9.21 11.20
N PRO A 13 0.43 9.01 11.62
CA PRO A 13 -0.55 10.09 11.69
C PRO A 13 -0.01 11.32 12.41
N PHE A 14 -0.02 12.45 11.73
CA PHE A 14 0.42 13.71 12.32
C PHE A 14 -0.50 14.07 13.46
N ARG A 15 0.08 14.41 14.61
CA ARG A 15 -0.68 14.81 15.80
C ARG A 15 -1.27 16.20 15.62
N ASN A 16 -2.56 16.36 15.88
CA ASN A 16 -3.18 17.67 16.02
C ASN A 16 -2.80 18.30 17.38
N LEU A 17 -2.16 19.47 17.35
CA LEU A 17 -1.80 20.25 18.54
C LEU A 17 -2.61 21.56 18.65
N SER A 18 -3.69 21.67 17.87
CA SER A 18 -4.63 22.79 17.95
C SER A 18 -5.54 22.64 19.18
N PHE A 19 -5.95 23.77 19.78
CA PHE A 19 -6.66 23.77 21.07
C PHE A 19 -8.13 23.35 20.99
N ASP A 20 -8.77 23.54 19.85
CA ASP A 20 -10.20 23.34 19.64
C ASP A 20 -10.55 21.96 19.06
N GLY A 21 -9.55 21.14 18.74
CA GLY A 21 -9.72 19.81 18.12
C GLY A 21 -10.33 19.85 16.71
N SER A 22 -10.74 21.03 16.24
CA SER A 22 -11.09 21.24 14.84
C SER A 22 -9.83 21.02 14.00
N ASN A 23 -9.99 20.55 12.77
CA ASN A 23 -8.88 20.29 11.82
C ASN A 23 -8.09 18.97 11.98
N GLU A 24 -8.62 17.98 12.70
CA GLU A 24 -8.03 16.63 12.69
C GLU A 24 -7.86 16.08 11.26
N PHE A 25 -8.85 16.34 10.39
CA PHE A 25 -8.81 15.95 8.99
C PHE A 25 -7.64 16.58 8.20
N ILE A 26 -7.18 17.78 8.60
CA ILE A 26 -6.03 18.45 7.94
C ILE A 26 -4.74 17.71 8.28
N CYS A 27 -4.58 17.27 9.53
CA CYS A 27 -3.44 16.46 9.94
C CYS A 27 -3.44 15.11 9.23
N ASP A 28 -4.61 14.50 9.11
CA ASP A 28 -4.79 13.25 8.39
C ASP A 28 -4.48 13.40 6.89
N GLY A 29 -4.97 14.47 6.28
CA GLY A 29 -4.67 14.82 4.88
C GLY A 29 -3.19 15.05 4.64
N LEU A 30 -2.52 15.83 5.51
CA LEU A 30 -1.07 16.04 5.42
C LEU A 30 -0.30 14.71 5.50
N THR A 31 -0.70 13.82 6.41
CA THR A 31 -0.09 12.48 6.54
C THR A 31 -0.26 11.68 5.24
N GLU A 32 -1.48 11.68 4.70
CA GLU A 32 -1.83 10.94 3.49
C GLU A 32 -1.11 11.47 2.23
N GLU A 33 -0.99 12.78 2.08
CA GLU A 33 -0.25 13.37 0.95
C GLU A 33 1.24 13.08 1.01
N ILE A 34 1.85 13.10 2.20
CA ILE A 34 3.26 12.72 2.35
C ILE A 34 3.44 11.24 1.97
N ILE A 35 2.53 10.35 2.38
CA ILE A 35 2.56 8.93 1.98
C ILE A 35 2.47 8.82 0.45
N ASN A 36 1.51 9.51 -0.17
CA ASN A 36 1.29 9.49 -1.62
C ASN A 36 2.50 10.05 -2.40
N ALA A 37 3.13 11.10 -1.89
CA ALA A 37 4.32 11.71 -2.47
C ALA A 37 5.52 10.78 -2.42
N LEU A 38 5.80 10.22 -1.25
CA LEU A 38 6.93 9.32 -1.05
C LEU A 38 6.75 8.01 -1.83
N ALA A 39 5.51 7.52 -1.99
CA ALA A 39 5.21 6.29 -2.73
C ALA A 39 5.54 6.37 -4.25
N LYS A 40 5.83 7.57 -4.76
CA LYS A 40 6.30 7.82 -6.14
C LYS A 40 7.83 7.82 -6.26
N VAL A 41 8.56 7.75 -5.14
CA VAL A 41 10.03 7.76 -5.14
C VAL A 41 10.55 6.36 -5.46
N ASP A 42 11.18 6.22 -6.63
CA ASP A 42 11.76 4.95 -7.05
C ASP A 42 12.84 4.47 -6.07
N GLY A 43 12.67 3.23 -5.59
CA GLY A 43 13.60 2.60 -4.65
C GLY A 43 13.30 2.86 -3.17
N LEU A 44 12.25 3.62 -2.84
CA LEU A 44 11.75 3.80 -1.48
C LEU A 44 10.51 2.93 -1.25
N LYS A 45 10.56 2.03 -0.26
CA LYS A 45 9.37 1.31 0.20
C LYS A 45 8.59 2.23 1.15
N VAL A 46 7.33 2.51 0.87
CA VAL A 46 6.47 3.35 1.72
C VAL A 46 5.31 2.52 2.24
N ILE A 47 5.04 2.61 3.54
CA ILE A 47 3.86 1.97 4.12
C ILE A 47 2.62 2.80 3.80
N SER A 48 1.58 2.11 3.34
CA SER A 48 0.31 2.71 2.98
C SER A 48 -0.42 3.32 4.17
N ARG A 49 -1.35 4.23 3.85
CA ARG A 49 -2.17 4.97 4.82
C ARG A 49 -2.84 4.05 5.84
N THR A 50 -3.55 3.01 5.42
CA THR A 50 -4.33 2.15 6.31
C THR A 50 -3.46 1.53 7.41
N SER A 51 -2.31 0.97 7.04
CA SER A 51 -1.36 0.41 8.00
C SER A 51 -0.70 1.45 8.91
N SER A 52 -0.40 2.66 8.41
CA SER A 52 0.08 3.75 9.26
C SER A 52 -0.97 4.20 10.27
N PHE A 53 -2.21 4.38 9.81
CA PHE A 53 -3.33 4.88 10.61
C PHE A 53 -3.83 3.87 11.63
N PHE A 54 -3.54 2.58 11.44
CA PHE A 54 -3.73 1.57 12.48
C PHE A 54 -3.15 2.07 13.81
N PHE A 55 -1.99 2.75 13.82
CA PHE A 55 -1.34 3.19 15.05
C PHE A 55 -1.85 4.52 15.63
N LYS A 56 -2.84 5.17 15.02
CA LYS A 56 -3.35 6.48 15.49
C LYS A 56 -3.84 6.42 16.95
N ASP A 57 -4.59 5.36 17.28
CA ASP A 57 -5.19 5.17 18.60
C ASP A 57 -4.52 4.04 19.41
N HIS A 58 -3.45 3.45 18.87
CA HIS A 58 -2.76 2.34 19.52
C HIS A 58 -1.51 2.81 20.26
N LYS A 59 -1.41 2.44 21.54
CA LYS A 59 -0.19 2.65 22.33
C LYS A 59 0.82 1.55 21.97
N ALA A 60 1.72 1.86 21.04
CA ALA A 60 2.87 1.03 20.69
C ALA A 60 4.14 1.88 20.71
N SER A 61 5.26 1.27 21.09
CA SER A 61 6.59 1.88 20.94
C SER A 61 7.00 1.95 19.47
N LEU A 62 7.92 2.85 19.13
CA LEU A 62 8.45 2.99 17.77
C LEU A 62 9.10 1.68 17.27
N GLU A 63 9.73 0.92 18.17
CA GLU A 63 10.33 -0.38 17.86
C GLU A 63 9.26 -1.41 17.46
N GLU A 64 8.15 -1.49 18.20
CA GLU A 64 7.02 -2.38 17.88
C GLU A 64 6.36 -1.99 16.55
N ILE A 65 6.14 -0.69 16.33
CA ILE A 65 5.58 -0.16 15.09
C ILE A 65 6.48 -0.55 13.91
N ALA A 66 7.78 -0.28 14.02
CA ALA A 66 8.74 -0.58 12.97
C ALA A 66 8.84 -2.08 12.67
N ALA A 67 8.84 -2.93 13.69
CA ALA A 67 8.85 -4.38 13.54
C ALA A 67 7.57 -4.86 12.83
N LYS A 68 6.40 -4.40 13.27
CA LYS A 68 5.10 -4.79 12.71
C LYS A 68 4.93 -4.34 11.26
N LEU A 69 5.45 -3.17 10.90
CA LEU A 69 5.42 -2.64 9.53
C LEU A 69 6.62 -3.07 8.68
N SER A 70 7.63 -3.68 9.29
CA SER A 70 8.91 -4.04 8.66
C SER A 70 9.53 -2.85 7.92
N VAL A 71 9.78 -1.77 8.67
CA VAL A 71 10.40 -0.53 8.18
C VAL A 71 11.68 -0.16 8.91
N ALA A 72 12.58 0.57 8.24
CA ALA A 72 13.81 1.09 8.83
C ALA A 72 13.69 2.56 9.29
N ILE A 73 12.72 3.29 8.74
CA ILE A 73 12.55 4.72 8.96
C ILE A 73 11.12 4.97 9.44
N ILE A 74 10.98 5.82 10.46
CA ILE A 74 9.68 6.35 10.88
C ILE A 74 9.69 7.87 10.72
N LEU A 75 8.63 8.42 10.11
CA LEU A 75 8.31 9.83 10.15
C LEU A 75 7.24 10.07 11.21
N GLU A 76 7.57 10.86 12.22
CA GLU A 76 6.61 11.43 13.15
C GLU A 76 6.39 12.89 12.84
N GLY A 77 5.17 13.39 13.05
CA GLY A 77 4.86 14.79 12.84
C GLY A 77 3.73 15.30 13.70
N SER A 78 3.57 16.62 13.67
CA SER A 78 2.45 17.31 14.29
C SER A 78 2.11 18.55 13.49
N ALA A 79 0.82 18.91 13.45
CA ALA A 79 0.38 20.18 12.91
C ALA A 79 -0.42 20.95 13.97
N GLN A 80 -0.26 22.27 13.96
CA GLN A 80 -1.00 23.20 14.81
C GLN A 80 -1.53 24.32 13.95
N ILE A 81 -2.84 24.58 14.03
CA ILE A 81 -3.48 25.66 13.29
C ILE A 81 -3.88 26.75 14.28
N HIS A 82 -3.54 27.99 13.94
CA HIS A 82 -3.88 29.17 14.72
C HIS A 82 -3.91 30.40 13.80
N ASP A 83 -4.96 31.20 13.88
CA ASP A 83 -5.13 32.45 13.14
C ASP A 83 -4.82 32.36 11.64
N GLY A 84 -5.39 31.35 10.96
CA GLY A 84 -5.21 31.14 9.51
C GLY A 84 -3.82 30.66 9.09
N LYS A 85 -2.94 30.32 10.05
CA LYS A 85 -1.62 29.75 9.82
C LYS A 85 -1.55 28.31 10.29
N ILE A 86 -0.75 27.52 9.59
CA ILE A 86 -0.40 26.15 9.97
C ILE A 86 1.09 26.08 10.31
N ARG A 87 1.38 25.55 11.50
CA ARG A 87 2.71 25.17 11.92
C ARG A 87 2.85 23.66 11.83
N VAL A 88 3.67 23.18 10.90
CA VAL A 88 3.97 21.76 10.74
C VAL A 88 5.34 21.45 11.35
N ARG A 89 5.43 20.36 12.11
CA ARG A 89 6.70 19.81 12.59
C ARG A 89 6.81 18.38 12.11
N ALA A 90 7.98 18.00 11.60
CA ALA A 90 8.23 16.63 11.19
C ALA A 90 9.63 16.20 11.64
N LYS A 91 9.80 14.91 11.91
CA LYS A 91 11.07 14.30 12.33
C LYS A 91 11.20 12.89 11.77
N LEU A 92 12.39 12.60 11.24
CA LEU A 92 12.77 11.30 10.71
C LEU A 92 13.64 10.56 11.72
N ILE A 93 13.29 9.29 11.94
CA ILE A 93 13.86 8.42 12.96
C ILE A 93 14.44 7.19 12.26
N ASP A 94 15.71 6.90 12.52
CA ASP A 94 16.30 5.60 12.17
C ASP A 94 15.99 4.61 13.30
N VAL A 95 15.22 3.58 12.98
CA VAL A 95 14.74 2.58 13.95
C VAL A 95 15.89 1.79 14.55
N LYS A 96 16.92 1.47 13.76
CA LYS A 96 18.01 0.59 14.21
C LYS A 96 18.90 1.31 15.23
N GLU A 97 19.17 2.58 14.99
CA GLU A 97 20.04 3.39 15.84
C GLU A 97 19.26 4.12 16.94
N ASP A 98 17.92 4.03 16.95
CA ASP A 98 16.99 4.78 17.82
C ASP A 98 17.34 6.28 17.89
N THR A 99 17.60 6.87 16.72
CA THR A 99 18.05 8.28 16.64
C THR A 99 17.23 9.08 15.65
N HIS A 100 16.86 10.29 16.07
CA HIS A 100 16.34 11.31 15.17
C HIS A 100 17.51 11.87 14.35
N PHE A 101 17.51 11.62 13.04
CA PHE A 101 18.57 12.12 12.16
C PHE A 101 18.19 13.42 11.46
N TRP A 102 16.90 13.78 11.46
CA TRP A 102 16.42 15.04 10.91
C TRP A 102 15.11 15.49 11.58
N SER A 103 14.94 16.80 11.70
CA SER A 103 13.68 17.43 12.12
C SER A 103 13.58 18.83 11.53
N GLU A 104 12.38 19.26 11.19
CA GLU A 104 12.12 20.56 10.58
C GLU A 104 10.79 21.14 11.06
N THR A 105 10.66 22.46 11.03
CA THR A 105 9.42 23.18 11.35
C THR A 105 9.10 24.17 10.25
N TRP A 106 7.87 24.13 9.73
CA TRP A 106 7.37 25.07 8.74
C TRP A 106 6.23 25.88 9.34
N ASP A 107 6.31 27.20 9.17
CA ASP A 107 5.21 28.13 9.41
C ASP A 107 4.71 28.64 8.04
N ARG A 108 3.44 28.38 7.73
CA ARG A 108 2.82 28.71 6.45
C ARG A 108 1.39 29.23 6.63
N ASN A 109 0.88 29.97 5.66
CA ASN A 109 -0.53 30.31 5.59
C ASN A 109 -1.32 29.07 5.19
N LEU A 110 -2.49 28.85 5.80
CA LEU A 110 -3.31 27.66 5.54
C LEU A 110 -3.78 27.59 4.08
N ASP A 111 -4.00 28.73 3.43
CA ASP A 111 -4.36 28.81 2.01
C ASP A 111 -3.28 28.22 1.08
N ASN A 112 -2.04 28.14 1.55
CA ASN A 112 -0.90 27.58 0.82
C ASN A 112 -0.60 26.12 1.24
N LEU A 113 -1.55 25.43 1.88
CA LEU A 113 -1.34 24.06 2.39
C LEU A 113 -0.85 23.11 1.31
N PHE A 114 -1.48 23.12 0.12
CA PHE A 114 -1.11 22.20 -0.95
C PHE A 114 0.28 22.47 -1.53
N GLU A 115 0.67 23.74 -1.69
CA GLU A 115 2.04 24.09 -2.13
C GLU A 115 3.08 23.65 -1.09
N THR A 116 2.72 23.78 0.20
CA THR A 116 3.56 23.37 1.32
C THR A 116 3.76 21.85 1.36
N GLN A 117 2.78 21.05 0.93
CA GLN A 117 2.84 19.58 0.98
C GLN A 117 3.91 19.00 0.05
N ASP A 118 4.04 19.49 -1.19
CA ASP A 118 5.08 19.01 -2.12
C ASP A 118 6.47 19.43 -1.64
N GLU A 119 6.63 20.67 -1.14
CA GLU A 119 7.87 21.16 -0.53
C GLU A 119 8.32 20.25 0.63
N ILE A 120 7.42 19.98 1.58
CA ILE A 120 7.68 19.11 2.74
C ILE A 120 8.07 17.70 2.27
N SER A 121 7.31 17.13 1.33
CA SER A 121 7.52 15.76 0.87
C SER A 121 8.85 15.59 0.11
N LEU A 122 9.20 16.55 -0.74
CA LEU A 122 10.49 16.59 -1.43
C LEU A 122 11.66 16.69 -0.44
N LEU A 123 11.54 17.56 0.56
CA LEU A 123 12.59 17.71 1.56
C LEU A 123 12.75 16.42 2.39
N ILE A 124 11.65 15.77 2.78
CA ILE A 124 11.69 14.46 3.45
C ILE A 124 12.40 13.42 2.58
N ALA A 125 12.02 13.31 1.30
CA ALA A 125 12.63 12.36 0.37
C ALA A 125 14.14 12.62 0.21
N ASP A 126 14.54 13.89 0.08
CA ASP A 126 15.93 14.31 -0.01
C ASP A 126 16.71 13.93 1.26
N LYS A 127 16.12 14.13 2.45
CA LYS A 127 16.76 13.77 3.73
C LYS A 127 16.93 12.26 3.90
N ILE A 128 15.96 11.47 3.43
CA ILE A 128 16.11 10.01 3.37
C ILE A 128 17.25 9.64 2.41
N ARG A 129 17.33 10.26 1.23
CA ARG A 129 18.39 10.02 0.25
C ARG A 129 19.78 10.36 0.79
N GLU A 130 19.89 11.45 1.55
CA GLU A 130 21.13 11.89 2.18
C GLU A 130 21.65 10.89 3.22
N GLN A 131 20.74 10.27 3.99
CA GLN A 131 21.07 9.39 5.12
C GLN A 131 21.10 7.89 4.78
N HIS A 132 20.20 7.41 3.93
CA HIS A 132 20.00 5.97 3.64
C HIS A 132 20.47 5.57 2.24
N GLY A 133 20.96 6.53 1.47
CA GLY A 133 21.58 6.31 0.17
C GLY A 133 20.67 6.57 -1.01
N HIS A 134 21.16 6.27 -2.21
CA HIS A 134 20.60 6.80 -3.46
C HIS A 134 19.10 6.47 -3.67
N LEU A 135 18.33 7.52 -3.96
CA LEU A 135 16.94 7.46 -4.40
C LEU A 135 16.81 8.35 -5.64
N ASN A 136 16.03 7.90 -6.63
CA ASN A 136 15.71 8.71 -7.78
C ASN A 136 14.46 9.54 -7.48
N ILE A 137 14.67 10.83 -7.23
CA ILE A 137 13.62 11.76 -6.79
C ILE A 137 13.33 12.72 -7.95
N SER A 138 12.07 12.82 -8.33
CA SER A 138 11.59 13.81 -9.30
C SER A 138 11.58 15.21 -8.68
N ASN A 139 11.65 16.26 -9.50
CA ASN A 139 11.58 17.65 -9.01
C ASN A 139 10.22 18.05 -8.42
N GLN A 140 9.19 17.26 -8.72
CA GLN A 140 7.85 17.36 -8.16
C GLN A 140 7.37 15.94 -7.86
N LEU A 141 6.83 15.71 -6.67
CA LEU A 141 6.30 14.40 -6.29
C LEU A 141 4.79 14.37 -6.48
N VAL A 142 4.09 15.42 -6.10
CA VAL A 142 2.62 15.47 -6.16
C VAL A 142 2.16 16.81 -6.74
N LYS A 143 1.07 16.76 -7.49
CA LYS A 143 0.29 17.95 -7.85
C LYS A 143 -0.86 18.03 -6.88
N SER A 144 -1.20 19.25 -6.45
CA SER A 144 -2.35 19.49 -5.57
C SER A 144 -3.59 18.77 -6.12
N PRO A 145 -4.26 17.92 -5.32
CA PRO A 145 -5.40 17.13 -5.80
C PRO A 145 -6.60 18.00 -6.14
N THR A 146 -6.75 19.14 -5.47
CA THR A 146 -7.83 20.10 -5.68
C THR A 146 -7.39 21.50 -5.24
N LYS A 147 -8.15 22.53 -5.64
CA LYS A 147 -8.05 23.89 -5.10
C LYS A 147 -9.10 24.16 -4.01
N SER A 148 -10.06 23.27 -3.83
CA SER A 148 -11.16 23.40 -2.87
C SER A 148 -10.86 22.62 -1.60
N MET A 149 -10.49 23.34 -0.53
CA MET A 149 -10.24 22.73 0.79
C MET A 149 -11.44 21.95 1.32
N SER A 150 -12.66 22.45 1.07
CA SER A 150 -13.88 21.76 1.48
C SER A 150 -14.12 20.48 0.68
N SER A 151 -13.86 20.49 -0.64
CA SER A 151 -13.92 19.26 -1.45
C SER A 151 -12.93 18.22 -0.91
N TYR A 152 -11.71 18.65 -0.60
CA TYR A 152 -10.66 17.81 -0.04
C TYR A 152 -11.01 17.23 1.33
N GLU A 153 -11.59 18.04 2.22
CA GLU A 153 -12.07 17.57 3.52
C GLU A 153 -13.10 16.43 3.36
N HIS A 154 -14.05 16.61 2.46
CA HIS A 154 -15.05 15.59 2.15
C HIS A 154 -14.42 14.33 1.55
N LEU A 155 -13.44 14.45 0.65
CA LEU A 155 -12.69 13.30 0.13
C LEU A 155 -12.03 12.50 1.26
N LEU A 156 -11.35 13.16 2.20
CA LEU A 156 -10.66 12.50 3.31
C LEU A 156 -11.62 11.81 4.28
N LYS A 157 -12.76 12.44 4.58
CA LYS A 157 -13.83 11.82 5.39
C LYS A 157 -14.39 10.59 4.70
N GLY A 158 -14.64 10.68 3.39
CA GLY A 158 -15.09 9.54 2.58
C GLY A 158 -14.13 8.35 2.69
N ARG A 159 -12.82 8.60 2.48
CA ARG A 159 -11.78 7.57 2.63
C ARG A 159 -11.72 6.98 4.05
N HIS A 160 -11.81 7.83 5.08
CA HIS A 160 -11.79 7.36 6.46
C HIS A 160 -12.90 6.33 6.73
N HIS A 161 -14.11 6.60 6.27
CA HIS A 161 -15.23 5.66 6.41
C HIS A 161 -15.07 4.42 5.52
N PHE A 162 -14.72 4.60 4.25
CA PHE A 162 -14.58 3.48 3.30
C PHE A 162 -13.57 2.43 3.78
N TYR A 163 -12.43 2.84 4.34
CA TYR A 163 -11.38 1.92 4.79
C TYR A 163 -11.76 1.06 6.01
N LYS A 164 -12.91 1.29 6.65
CA LYS A 164 -13.43 0.38 7.68
C LYS A 164 -14.07 -0.88 7.08
N TRP A 165 -14.33 -0.89 5.77
CA TRP A 165 -14.72 -2.07 4.99
C TRP A 165 -15.99 -2.76 5.53
N ASN A 166 -17.05 -1.97 5.74
CA ASN A 166 -18.37 -2.43 6.15
C ASN A 166 -19.49 -1.59 5.47
N PRO A 167 -20.73 -2.10 5.37
CA PRO A 167 -21.82 -1.43 4.65
C PRO A 167 -22.19 -0.06 5.22
N GLU A 168 -22.29 0.04 6.55
CA GLU A 168 -22.77 1.24 7.23
C GLU A 168 -21.82 2.42 7.01
N ASP A 169 -20.52 2.20 7.21
CA ASP A 169 -19.51 3.20 6.92
C ASP A 169 -19.36 3.46 5.42
N THR A 170 -19.54 2.46 4.55
CA THR A 170 -19.45 2.68 3.09
C THR A 170 -20.54 3.63 2.59
N ASN A 171 -21.76 3.57 3.14
CA ASN A 171 -22.81 4.52 2.77
C ASN A 171 -22.46 5.96 3.20
N LEU A 172 -21.89 6.13 4.40
CA LEU A 172 -21.36 7.44 4.83
C LEU A 172 -20.22 7.91 3.91
N ALA A 173 -19.38 6.99 3.44
CA ALA A 173 -18.32 7.31 2.49
C ALA A 173 -18.87 7.85 1.17
N ILE A 174 -19.93 7.24 0.64
CA ILE A 174 -20.62 7.69 -0.58
C ILE A 174 -21.11 9.14 -0.43
N GLU A 175 -21.82 9.46 0.65
CA GLU A 175 -22.31 10.82 0.91
C GLU A 175 -21.17 11.85 0.91
N HIS A 176 -20.04 11.50 1.54
CA HIS A 176 -18.87 12.36 1.56
C HIS A 176 -18.21 12.50 0.18
N PHE A 177 -18.07 11.41 -0.58
CA PHE A 177 -17.50 11.50 -1.93
C PHE A 177 -18.39 12.26 -2.92
N GLU A 178 -19.72 12.10 -2.83
CA GLU A 178 -20.68 12.88 -3.62
C GLU A 178 -20.56 14.37 -3.30
N LYS A 179 -20.49 14.74 -2.01
CA LYS A 179 -20.26 16.14 -1.61
C LYS A 179 -18.91 16.67 -2.11
N SER A 180 -17.88 15.82 -2.14
CA SER A 180 -16.55 16.19 -2.62
C SER A 180 -16.59 16.60 -4.10
N VAL A 181 -17.24 15.80 -4.96
CA VAL A 181 -17.35 16.12 -6.40
C VAL A 181 -18.35 17.23 -6.71
N GLU A 182 -19.35 17.46 -5.86
CA GLU A 182 -20.21 18.66 -5.96
C GLU A 182 -19.41 19.96 -5.74
N LEU A 183 -18.39 19.92 -4.88
CA LEU A 183 -17.56 21.06 -4.53
C LEU A 183 -16.36 21.23 -5.48
N ASP A 184 -15.97 20.18 -6.20
CA ASP A 184 -14.95 20.19 -7.24
C ASP A 184 -15.19 19.06 -8.26
N GLU A 185 -15.78 19.42 -9.41
CA GLU A 185 -16.11 18.48 -10.49
C GLU A 185 -14.88 17.94 -11.23
N GLU A 186 -13.68 18.49 -11.01
CA GLU A 186 -12.44 18.01 -11.63
C GLU A 186 -11.67 17.01 -10.75
N LEU A 187 -12.13 16.76 -9.52
CA LEU A 187 -11.47 15.86 -8.57
C LEU A 187 -11.75 14.38 -8.87
N VAL A 188 -10.84 13.76 -9.64
CA VAL A 188 -10.91 12.36 -10.08
C VAL A 188 -11.12 11.38 -8.91
N GLU A 189 -10.41 11.61 -7.81
CA GLU A 189 -10.42 10.75 -6.63
C GLU A 189 -11.80 10.66 -5.98
N GLY A 190 -12.61 11.71 -6.05
CA GLY A 190 -13.99 11.70 -5.56
C GLY A 190 -14.85 10.73 -6.36
N TYR A 191 -14.79 10.80 -7.69
CA TYR A 191 -15.51 9.86 -8.56
C TYR A 191 -15.03 8.41 -8.39
N LEU A 192 -13.72 8.19 -8.19
CA LEU A 192 -13.20 6.86 -7.91
C LEU A 192 -13.68 6.33 -6.55
N GLY A 193 -13.74 7.17 -5.52
CA GLY A 193 -14.30 6.80 -4.22
C GLY A 193 -15.78 6.40 -4.31
N ILE A 194 -16.58 7.13 -5.09
CA ILE A 194 -17.98 6.76 -5.41
C ILE A 194 -18.01 5.39 -6.08
N ALA A 195 -17.24 5.21 -7.15
CA ALA A 195 -17.23 3.97 -7.91
C ALA A 195 -16.84 2.76 -7.05
N ASP A 196 -15.77 2.88 -6.25
CA ASP A 196 -15.28 1.82 -5.39
C ASP A 196 -16.29 1.46 -4.30
N SER A 197 -16.91 2.47 -3.68
CA SER A 197 -17.96 2.28 -2.67
C SER A 197 -19.17 1.53 -3.24
N TYR A 198 -19.67 1.93 -4.41
CA TYR A 198 -20.78 1.25 -5.07
C TYR A 198 -20.41 -0.17 -5.53
N SER A 199 -19.17 -0.38 -6.00
CA SER A 199 -18.66 -1.72 -6.36
C SER A 199 -18.64 -2.63 -5.13
N PHE A 200 -18.13 -2.15 -3.99
CA PHE A 200 -18.09 -2.91 -2.74
C PHE A 200 -19.49 -3.36 -2.29
N ILE A 201 -20.45 -2.44 -2.20
CA ILE A 201 -21.82 -2.80 -1.77
C ILE A 201 -22.54 -3.70 -2.78
N ALA A 202 -22.26 -3.57 -4.08
CA ALA A 202 -22.81 -4.44 -5.11
C ALA A 202 -22.26 -5.88 -5.02
N VAL A 203 -20.94 -6.01 -4.84
CA VAL A 203 -20.27 -7.32 -4.75
C VAL A 203 -20.63 -8.02 -3.45
N ALA A 204 -20.73 -7.27 -2.35
CA ALA A 204 -21.08 -7.84 -1.05
C ALA A 204 -22.59 -8.05 -0.84
N GLY A 205 -23.44 -7.65 -1.80
CA GLY A 205 -24.89 -7.88 -1.76
C GLY A 205 -25.67 -6.96 -0.82
N PHE A 206 -25.11 -5.79 -0.48
CA PHE A 206 -25.76 -4.80 0.40
C PHE A 206 -26.62 -3.77 -0.34
N ALA A 207 -26.63 -3.82 -1.68
CA ALA A 207 -27.47 -2.98 -2.52
C ALA A 207 -27.94 -3.76 -3.76
N PRO A 208 -29.06 -3.34 -4.41
CA PRO A 208 -29.46 -3.90 -5.69
C PRO A 208 -28.33 -3.79 -6.70
N ARG A 209 -27.94 -4.95 -7.24
CA ARG A 209 -26.73 -5.10 -8.06
C ARG A 209 -26.74 -4.14 -9.26
N GLU A 210 -27.82 -4.13 -10.03
CA GLU A 210 -27.92 -3.29 -11.23
C GLU A 210 -27.81 -1.80 -10.91
N GLU A 211 -28.51 -1.33 -9.88
CA GLU A 211 -28.50 0.07 -9.46
C GLU A 211 -27.09 0.50 -9.02
N ALA A 212 -26.45 -0.31 -8.18
CA ALA A 212 -25.11 0.00 -7.69
C ALA A 212 -24.07 0.01 -8.82
N TRP A 213 -24.11 -0.94 -9.74
CA TRP A 213 -23.21 -0.93 -10.91
C TRP A 213 -23.50 0.22 -11.88
N GLN A 214 -24.76 0.64 -12.06
CA GLN A 214 -25.08 1.83 -12.84
C GLN A 214 -24.45 3.10 -12.25
N LYS A 215 -24.51 3.26 -10.92
CA LYS A 215 -23.87 4.37 -10.21
C LYS A 215 -22.34 4.32 -10.34
N ASN A 216 -21.75 3.14 -10.19
CA ASN A 216 -20.32 2.91 -10.43
C ASN A 216 -19.91 3.32 -11.86
N ILE A 217 -20.59 2.81 -12.88
CA ILE A 217 -20.28 3.07 -14.30
C ILE A 217 -20.39 4.56 -14.62
N ALA A 218 -21.41 5.25 -14.08
CA ALA A 218 -21.58 6.69 -14.25
C ALA A 218 -20.37 7.47 -13.68
N ALA A 219 -19.91 7.13 -12.47
CA ALA A 219 -18.75 7.75 -11.85
C ALA A 219 -17.45 7.45 -12.62
N LEU A 220 -17.24 6.19 -13.05
CA LEU A 220 -16.06 5.82 -13.85
C LEU A 220 -16.01 6.53 -15.20
N SER A 221 -17.16 6.77 -15.82
CA SER A 221 -17.25 7.55 -17.07
C SER A 221 -16.75 8.98 -16.88
N LEU A 222 -17.05 9.62 -15.74
CA LEU A 222 -16.54 10.96 -15.40
C LEU A 222 -15.04 10.93 -15.10
N ALA A 223 -14.59 10.02 -14.24
CA ALA A 223 -13.16 9.85 -13.93
C ALA A 223 -12.32 9.62 -15.19
N LYS A 224 -12.82 8.81 -16.14
CA LYS A 224 -12.16 8.54 -17.42
C LYS A 224 -12.05 9.75 -18.34
N LYS A 225 -13.01 10.68 -18.29
CA LYS A 225 -12.94 11.93 -19.07
C LYS A 225 -11.87 12.87 -18.51
N LEU A 226 -11.65 12.85 -17.20
CA LEU A 226 -10.71 13.71 -16.49
C LEU A 226 -9.27 13.19 -16.57
N ASP A 227 -9.04 11.91 -16.26
CA ASP A 227 -7.71 11.28 -16.34
C ASP A 227 -7.82 9.80 -16.81
N PRO A 228 -7.67 9.53 -18.12
CA PRO A 228 -7.84 8.19 -18.69
C PRO A 228 -6.72 7.20 -18.33
N ASP A 229 -5.58 7.67 -17.83
CA ASP A 229 -4.44 6.83 -17.44
C ASP A 229 -4.27 6.73 -15.92
N HIS A 230 -5.23 7.26 -15.14
CA HIS A 230 -5.22 7.15 -13.69
C HIS A 230 -5.17 5.69 -13.22
N ALA A 231 -4.31 5.37 -12.25
CA ALA A 231 -4.12 4.00 -11.77
C ALA A 231 -5.39 3.44 -11.12
N GLY A 232 -6.07 4.23 -10.29
CA GLY A 232 -7.34 3.83 -9.66
C GLY A 232 -8.47 3.61 -10.65
N LEU A 233 -8.52 4.39 -11.74
CA LEU A 233 -9.49 4.17 -12.82
C LEU A 233 -9.25 2.83 -13.51
N ASN A 234 -8.00 2.54 -13.89
CA ASN A 234 -7.65 1.27 -14.52
C ASN A 234 -7.92 0.09 -13.59
N TYR A 235 -7.71 0.23 -12.27
CA TYR A 235 -8.11 -0.79 -11.31
C TYR A 235 -9.63 -1.03 -11.33
N MET A 236 -10.43 0.04 -11.24
CA MET A 236 -11.89 -0.06 -11.23
C MET A 236 -12.47 -0.59 -12.55
N LEU A 237 -11.89 -0.24 -13.70
CA LEU A 237 -12.27 -0.83 -14.98
C LEU A 237 -11.97 -2.34 -15.02
N GLY A 238 -10.89 -2.78 -14.38
CA GLY A 238 -10.60 -4.21 -14.23
C GLY A 238 -11.64 -4.92 -13.35
N MET A 239 -12.04 -4.30 -12.24
CA MET A 239 -13.10 -4.79 -11.37
C MET A 239 -14.44 -4.87 -12.10
N GLN A 240 -14.82 -3.82 -12.83
CA GLN A 240 -16.03 -3.81 -13.67
C GLN A 240 -15.98 -4.96 -14.68
N SER A 241 -14.93 -5.07 -15.50
CA SER A 241 -14.83 -6.14 -16.49
C SER A 241 -14.91 -7.55 -15.86
N PHE A 242 -14.36 -7.71 -14.66
CA PHE A 242 -14.46 -8.97 -13.93
C PHE A 242 -15.89 -9.25 -13.43
N PHE A 243 -16.49 -8.30 -12.73
CA PHE A 243 -17.76 -8.51 -12.02
C PHE A 243 -19.00 -8.35 -12.90
N THR A 244 -18.98 -7.48 -13.92
CA THR A 244 -20.17 -7.24 -14.75
C THR A 244 -20.11 -7.94 -16.10
N GLU A 245 -18.95 -7.96 -16.75
CA GLU A 245 -18.79 -8.50 -18.11
C GLU A 245 -18.31 -9.96 -18.11
N ALA A 246 -17.89 -10.48 -16.95
CA ALA A 246 -17.18 -11.75 -16.81
C ALA A 246 -16.00 -11.91 -17.79
N ASP A 247 -15.35 -10.80 -18.13
CA ASP A 247 -14.21 -10.76 -19.05
C ASP A 247 -12.89 -10.80 -18.27
N PHE A 248 -12.39 -12.01 -18.08
CA PHE A 248 -11.12 -12.26 -17.43
C PHE A 248 -9.93 -11.57 -18.13
N ALA A 249 -9.94 -11.52 -19.46
CA ALA A 249 -8.83 -10.96 -20.22
C ALA A 249 -8.77 -9.43 -20.08
N ALA A 250 -9.93 -8.77 -20.16
CA ALA A 250 -10.06 -7.34 -19.90
C ALA A 250 -9.71 -7.00 -18.44
N ALA A 251 -10.19 -7.80 -17.47
CA ALA A 251 -9.85 -7.64 -16.07
C ALA A 251 -8.33 -7.66 -15.82
N MET A 252 -7.63 -8.67 -16.36
CA MET A 252 -6.17 -8.76 -16.26
C MET A 252 -5.47 -7.61 -16.98
N HIS A 253 -5.95 -7.23 -18.18
CA HIS A 253 -5.38 -6.12 -18.94
C HIS A 253 -5.41 -4.80 -18.16
N TYR A 254 -6.57 -4.46 -17.61
CA TYR A 254 -6.77 -3.23 -16.84
C TYR A 254 -6.02 -3.26 -15.50
N GLY A 255 -6.00 -4.40 -14.80
CA GLY A 255 -5.17 -4.59 -13.61
C GLY A 255 -3.69 -4.33 -13.88
N MET A 256 -3.15 -4.86 -14.98
CA MET A 256 -1.77 -4.61 -15.39
C MET A 256 -1.53 -3.16 -15.86
N ARG A 257 -2.51 -2.49 -16.47
CA ARG A 257 -2.42 -1.06 -16.79
C ARG A 257 -2.38 -0.19 -15.55
N SER A 258 -3.16 -0.52 -14.51
CA SER A 258 -3.11 0.16 -13.22
C SER A 258 -1.70 0.10 -12.62
N LEU A 259 -1.08 -1.09 -12.62
CA LEU A 259 0.29 -1.27 -12.14
C LEU A 259 1.34 -0.60 -13.04
N ALA A 260 1.07 -0.44 -14.33
CA ALA A 260 1.94 0.33 -15.22
C ALA A 260 1.87 1.84 -14.93
N ALA A 261 0.69 2.36 -14.55
CA ALA A 261 0.48 3.76 -14.19
C ALA A 261 1.03 4.09 -12.80
N LYS A 262 0.79 3.21 -11.81
CA LYS A 262 1.34 3.32 -10.45
C LYS A 262 1.78 1.93 -9.97
N PRO A 263 3.09 1.59 -10.10
CA PRO A 263 3.64 0.30 -9.67
C PRO A 263 3.47 -0.02 -8.19
N THR A 264 3.11 0.97 -7.36
CA THR A 264 2.87 0.83 -5.92
C THR A 264 1.39 0.76 -5.54
N TYR A 265 0.47 0.64 -6.51
CA TYR A 265 -0.97 0.58 -6.23
C TYR A 265 -1.38 -0.77 -5.62
N SER A 266 -1.65 -0.79 -4.31
CA SER A 266 -1.80 -2.01 -3.52
C SER A 266 -3.00 -2.86 -3.96
N GLU A 267 -4.14 -2.21 -4.21
CA GLU A 267 -5.41 -2.81 -4.60
C GLU A 267 -5.28 -3.53 -5.96
N ALA A 268 -4.56 -2.92 -6.92
CA ALA A 268 -4.27 -3.59 -8.18
C ALA A 268 -3.31 -4.78 -8.01
N HIS A 269 -2.37 -4.74 -7.06
CA HIS A 269 -1.56 -5.90 -6.73
C HIS A 269 -2.40 -7.04 -6.13
N GLN A 270 -3.31 -6.74 -5.22
CA GLN A 270 -4.24 -7.74 -4.66
C GLN A 270 -5.10 -8.36 -5.76
N PHE A 271 -5.70 -7.52 -6.63
CA PHE A 271 -6.55 -7.97 -7.72
C PHE A 271 -5.80 -8.80 -8.76
N VAL A 272 -4.63 -8.35 -9.22
CA VAL A 272 -3.79 -9.14 -10.14
C VAL A 272 -3.32 -10.43 -9.47
N SER A 273 -3.03 -10.42 -8.17
CA SER A 273 -2.76 -11.66 -7.43
C SER A 273 -3.94 -12.62 -7.50
N PHE A 274 -5.14 -12.12 -7.21
CA PHE A 274 -6.38 -12.89 -7.26
C PHE A 274 -6.63 -13.48 -8.65
N LEU A 275 -6.51 -12.70 -9.72
CA LEU A 275 -6.67 -13.20 -11.09
C LEU A 275 -5.63 -14.29 -11.42
N ASN A 276 -4.39 -14.15 -10.97
CA ASN A 276 -3.36 -15.19 -11.17
C ASN A 276 -3.66 -16.47 -10.35
N LEU A 277 -4.29 -16.36 -9.18
CA LEU A 277 -4.75 -17.51 -8.40
C LEU A 277 -5.82 -18.29 -9.17
N LEU A 278 -6.79 -17.61 -9.78
CA LEU A 278 -7.90 -18.25 -10.49
C LEU A 278 -7.41 -19.12 -11.66
N VAL A 279 -6.32 -18.73 -12.33
CA VAL A 279 -5.74 -19.47 -13.47
C VAL A 279 -4.65 -20.46 -13.06
N GLY A 280 -4.39 -20.61 -11.77
CA GLY A 280 -3.39 -21.53 -11.23
C GLY A 280 -1.93 -21.05 -11.34
N ASP A 281 -1.65 -19.79 -11.70
CA ASP A 281 -0.28 -19.23 -11.66
C ASP A 281 0.05 -18.73 -10.24
N PHE A 282 0.20 -19.68 -9.31
CA PHE A 282 0.48 -19.39 -7.90
C PHE A 282 1.78 -18.62 -7.70
N ASN A 283 2.76 -18.77 -8.59
CA ASN A 283 4.02 -18.05 -8.50
C ASN A 283 3.86 -16.57 -8.79
N LYS A 284 3.11 -16.20 -9.85
CA LYS A 284 2.78 -14.78 -10.11
C LYS A 284 1.88 -14.23 -9.01
N ALA A 285 0.84 -14.97 -8.62
CA ALA A 285 -0.03 -14.57 -7.52
C ALA A 285 0.75 -14.23 -6.25
N ARG A 286 1.62 -15.14 -5.80
CA ARG A 286 2.46 -14.95 -4.61
C ARG A 286 3.30 -13.69 -4.68
N LYS A 287 3.89 -13.38 -5.85
CA LYS A 287 4.69 -12.16 -6.01
C LYS A 287 3.86 -10.90 -5.78
N HIS A 288 2.65 -10.85 -6.31
CA HIS A 288 1.78 -9.68 -6.19
C HIS A 288 1.20 -9.54 -4.77
N ILE A 289 0.71 -10.61 -4.14
CA ILE A 289 0.17 -10.50 -2.77
C ILE A 289 1.26 -10.19 -1.73
N LEU A 290 2.47 -10.73 -1.89
CA LEU A 290 3.59 -10.37 -1.01
C LEU A 290 4.02 -8.92 -1.20
N PHE A 291 3.87 -8.36 -2.40
CA PHE A 291 4.09 -6.95 -2.64
C PHE A 291 3.04 -6.11 -1.91
N ALA A 292 1.74 -6.39 -2.11
CA ALA A 292 0.65 -5.70 -1.42
C ALA A 292 0.82 -5.75 0.10
N LYS A 293 1.07 -6.95 0.66
CA LYS A 293 1.38 -7.14 2.09
C LYS A 293 2.57 -6.31 2.55
N SER A 294 3.62 -6.21 1.73
CA SER A 294 4.79 -5.43 2.12
C SER A 294 4.47 -3.93 2.22
N SER A 295 3.53 -3.43 1.42
CA SER A 295 3.11 -2.02 1.40
C SER A 295 2.05 -1.72 2.45
N ASP A 296 1.06 -2.60 2.62
CA ASP A 296 -0.11 -2.35 3.49
C ASP A 296 -0.46 -3.56 4.38
N PRO A 297 0.45 -3.98 5.29
CA PRO A 297 0.33 -5.24 6.03
C PRO A 297 -0.85 -5.35 7.00
N LEU A 298 -1.41 -4.22 7.46
CA LEU A 298 -2.50 -4.15 8.45
C LEU A 298 -3.84 -3.75 7.82
N ASN A 299 -3.88 -3.62 6.50
CA ASN A 299 -5.14 -3.37 5.79
C ASN A 299 -6.00 -4.64 5.77
N PRO A 300 -7.28 -4.57 6.24
CA PRO A 300 -8.18 -5.72 6.31
C PRO A 300 -8.35 -6.46 4.98
N GLU A 301 -8.45 -5.74 3.87
CA GLU A 301 -8.58 -6.31 2.54
C GLU A 301 -7.29 -7.03 2.13
N THR A 302 -6.11 -6.44 2.40
CA THR A 302 -4.82 -7.09 2.14
C THR A 302 -4.67 -8.39 2.92
N GLN A 303 -5.06 -8.39 4.20
CA GLN A 303 -5.05 -9.59 5.05
C GLN A 303 -6.00 -10.66 4.52
N PHE A 304 -7.20 -10.27 4.07
CA PHE A 304 -8.15 -11.18 3.44
C PHE A 304 -7.57 -11.81 2.16
N TYR A 305 -7.02 -11.01 1.24
CA TYR A 305 -6.43 -11.56 0.01
C TYR A 305 -5.22 -12.47 0.28
N GLU A 306 -4.45 -12.20 1.34
CA GLU A 306 -3.38 -13.11 1.78
C GLU A 306 -3.95 -14.43 2.30
N ALA A 307 -4.98 -14.39 3.15
CA ALA A 307 -5.65 -15.59 3.63
C ALA A 307 -6.26 -16.39 2.47
N ASN A 308 -6.92 -15.72 1.51
CA ASN A 308 -7.49 -16.34 0.31
C ASN A 308 -6.40 -16.96 -0.58
N TYR A 309 -5.21 -16.34 -0.68
CA TYR A 309 -4.06 -16.95 -1.33
C TYR A 309 -3.70 -18.28 -0.67
N TYR A 310 -3.49 -18.30 0.65
CA TYR A 310 -3.13 -19.52 1.37
C TYR A 310 -4.22 -20.60 1.31
N TYR A 311 -5.49 -20.20 1.38
CA TYR A 311 -6.62 -21.08 1.15
C TYR A 311 -6.55 -21.75 -0.24
N ARG A 312 -6.35 -20.97 -1.30
CA ARG A 312 -6.35 -21.46 -2.68
C ARG A 312 -5.16 -22.34 -3.03
N VAL A 313 -4.00 -22.14 -2.39
CA VAL A 313 -2.83 -23.03 -2.56
C VAL A 313 -2.84 -24.24 -1.61
N GLY A 314 -3.87 -24.38 -0.76
CA GLY A 314 -4.03 -25.51 0.15
C GLY A 314 -3.26 -25.40 1.48
N GLU A 315 -2.69 -24.24 1.79
CA GLU A 315 -2.00 -23.96 3.06
C GLU A 315 -3.01 -23.48 4.14
N TYR A 316 -3.99 -24.32 4.47
CA TYR A 316 -5.16 -23.96 5.28
C TYR A 316 -4.86 -23.44 6.69
N GLU A 317 -3.84 -23.98 7.37
CA GLU A 317 -3.48 -23.51 8.71
C GLU A 317 -3.02 -22.04 8.71
N LYS A 318 -2.22 -21.64 7.70
CA LYS A 318 -1.81 -20.24 7.56
C LYS A 318 -3.00 -19.34 7.23
N ALA A 319 -3.91 -19.81 6.38
CA ALA A 319 -5.13 -19.07 6.08
C ALA A 319 -5.96 -18.85 7.38
N LYS A 320 -6.20 -19.90 8.17
CA LYS A 320 -6.95 -19.81 9.44
C LYS A 320 -6.29 -18.88 10.46
N GLU A 321 -4.96 -18.87 10.56
CA GLU A 321 -4.23 -17.94 11.44
C GLU A 321 -4.53 -16.48 11.07
N ILE A 322 -4.41 -16.14 9.78
CA ILE A 322 -4.64 -14.76 9.29
C ILE A 322 -6.11 -14.38 9.46
N LEU A 323 -7.05 -15.26 9.08
CA LEU A 323 -8.49 -15.02 9.22
C LEU A 323 -8.87 -14.78 10.69
N ARG A 324 -8.29 -15.55 11.63
CA ARG A 324 -8.54 -15.35 13.06
C ARG A 324 -8.09 -13.99 13.54
N GLU A 325 -6.90 -13.53 13.15
CA GLU A 325 -6.43 -12.20 13.54
C GLU A 325 -7.27 -11.08 12.91
N LEU A 326 -7.64 -11.22 11.64
CA LEU A 326 -8.53 -10.29 10.95
C LEU A 326 -9.89 -10.18 11.66
N LEU A 327 -10.53 -11.32 11.96
CA LEU A 327 -11.84 -11.37 12.60
C LEU A 327 -11.83 -10.90 14.06
N LYS A 328 -10.69 -10.87 14.76
CA LYS A 328 -10.58 -10.22 16.08
C LYS A 328 -10.77 -8.70 15.99
N THR A 329 -10.35 -8.10 14.89
CA THR A 329 -10.41 -6.64 14.68
C THR A 329 -11.60 -6.19 13.84
N ASN A 330 -12.16 -7.09 13.02
CA ASN A 330 -13.33 -6.86 12.20
C ASN A 330 -14.16 -8.16 12.15
N ASP A 331 -14.95 -8.38 13.20
CA ASP A 331 -15.78 -9.58 13.39
C ASP A 331 -16.94 -9.69 12.38
N LYS A 332 -17.23 -8.61 11.65
CA LYS A 332 -18.23 -8.54 10.58
C LYS A 332 -17.66 -8.76 9.19
N ASN A 333 -16.39 -9.11 9.06
CA ASN A 333 -15.73 -9.33 7.78
C ASN A 333 -16.29 -10.59 7.08
N LEU A 334 -17.33 -10.40 6.27
CA LEU A 334 -18.07 -11.49 5.65
C LEU A 334 -17.23 -12.39 4.75
N PRO A 335 -16.36 -11.86 3.85
CA PRO A 335 -15.49 -12.72 3.04
C PRO A 335 -14.56 -13.60 3.88
N ALA A 336 -14.00 -13.07 4.97
CA ALA A 336 -13.16 -13.83 5.87
C ALA A 336 -13.92 -14.96 6.59
N ILE A 337 -15.17 -14.70 7.00
CA ILE A 337 -16.06 -15.71 7.59
C ILE A 337 -16.34 -16.83 6.58
N ILE A 338 -16.69 -16.48 5.34
CA ILE A 338 -17.02 -17.46 4.28
C ILE A 338 -15.83 -18.35 3.96
N VAL A 339 -14.63 -17.78 3.78
CA VAL A 339 -13.41 -18.57 3.51
C VAL A 339 -13.08 -19.48 4.71
N ASN A 340 -13.30 -19.01 5.95
CA ASN A 340 -13.12 -19.86 7.13
C ASN A 340 -14.11 -21.06 7.13
N ILE A 341 -15.38 -20.82 6.76
CA ILE A 341 -16.37 -21.90 6.60
C ILE A 341 -15.97 -22.87 5.50
N TYR A 342 -15.49 -22.39 4.35
CA TYR A 342 -14.97 -23.25 3.28
C TYR A 342 -13.81 -24.12 3.75
N ILE A 343 -12.87 -23.56 4.53
CA ILE A 343 -11.78 -24.36 5.12
C ILE A 343 -12.34 -25.46 6.04
N LEU A 344 -13.29 -25.13 6.92
CA LEU A 344 -13.92 -26.10 7.80
C LEU A 344 -14.64 -27.23 7.02
N ILE A 345 -15.35 -26.88 5.93
CA ILE A 345 -16.01 -27.86 5.05
C ILE A 345 -14.96 -28.73 4.35
N ARG A 346 -13.87 -28.15 3.82
CA ARG A 346 -12.78 -28.87 3.17
C ARG A 346 -12.12 -29.89 4.09
N GLU A 347 -11.90 -29.52 5.36
CA GLU A 347 -11.29 -30.37 6.38
C GLU A 347 -12.28 -31.40 6.96
N GLY A 348 -13.55 -31.39 6.55
CA GLY A 348 -14.59 -32.30 7.07
C GLY A 348 -15.10 -31.91 8.46
N GLN A 349 -14.77 -30.72 8.95
CA GLN A 349 -15.23 -30.17 10.23
C GLN A 349 -16.67 -29.62 10.13
N LEU A 350 -17.60 -30.43 9.62
CA LEU A 350 -18.94 -30.00 9.21
C LEU A 350 -19.79 -29.44 10.36
N LYS A 351 -19.61 -29.96 11.59
CA LYS A 351 -20.30 -29.43 12.78
C LYS A 351 -19.83 -28.02 13.14
N ALA A 352 -18.52 -27.78 13.07
CA ALA A 352 -17.94 -26.46 13.32
C ALA A 352 -18.37 -25.47 12.23
N ALA A 353 -18.33 -25.90 10.95
CA ALA A 353 -18.82 -25.08 9.84
C ALA A 353 -20.29 -24.66 10.04
N ARG A 354 -21.15 -25.60 10.45
CA ARG A 354 -22.56 -25.33 10.75
C ARG A 354 -22.71 -24.35 11.90
N GLN A 355 -21.99 -24.56 13.00
CA GLN A 355 -22.02 -23.67 14.15
C GLN A 355 -21.63 -22.24 13.76
N THR A 356 -20.58 -22.07 12.96
CA THR A 356 -20.17 -20.75 12.47
C THR A 356 -21.27 -20.07 11.65
N ILE A 357 -21.98 -20.80 10.78
CA ILE A 357 -23.11 -20.25 10.01
C ILE A 357 -24.27 -19.80 10.93
N ASP A 358 -24.55 -20.60 11.97
CA ASP A 358 -25.64 -20.35 12.92
C ASP A 358 -25.34 -19.14 13.85
N GLU A 359 -24.06 -18.89 14.17
CA GLU A 359 -23.61 -17.74 14.98
C GLU A 359 -23.66 -16.40 14.23
N VAL A 360 -23.57 -16.43 12.89
CA VAL A 360 -23.67 -15.23 12.06
C VAL A 360 -25.13 -14.76 11.97
N PRO A 361 -25.43 -13.47 12.18
CA PRO A 361 -26.80 -12.96 12.06
C PRO A 361 -27.40 -13.24 10.68
N GLN A 362 -28.68 -13.61 10.62
CA GLN A 362 -29.33 -14.01 9.37
C GLN A 362 -29.26 -12.94 8.29
N GLN A 363 -29.38 -11.67 8.67
CA GLN A 363 -29.30 -10.52 7.77
C GLN A 363 -27.90 -10.23 7.23
N ALA A 364 -26.85 -10.86 7.76
CA ALA A 364 -25.48 -10.65 7.30
C ALA A 364 -25.15 -11.47 6.04
N PHE A 365 -25.88 -12.57 5.80
CA PHE A 365 -25.79 -13.32 4.55
C PHE A 365 -26.92 -12.91 3.61
N THR A 366 -26.66 -12.95 2.31
CA THR A 366 -27.75 -13.05 1.33
C THR A 366 -28.45 -14.41 1.50
N PRO A 367 -29.74 -14.54 1.13
CA PRO A 367 -30.46 -15.80 1.26
C PRO A 367 -29.75 -17.00 0.60
N ASP A 368 -29.24 -16.80 -0.62
CA ASP A 368 -28.53 -17.82 -1.39
C ASP A 368 -27.17 -18.19 -0.80
N GLU A 369 -26.47 -17.24 -0.17
CA GLU A 369 -25.16 -17.48 0.45
C GLU A 369 -25.31 -18.47 1.61
N ARG A 370 -26.26 -18.20 2.52
CA ARG A 370 -26.52 -19.10 3.66
C ARG A 370 -27.03 -20.46 3.20
N LEU A 371 -28.00 -20.49 2.27
CA LEU A 371 -28.55 -21.73 1.74
C LEU A 371 -27.48 -22.57 1.05
N GLY A 372 -26.64 -21.94 0.24
CA GLY A 372 -25.53 -22.56 -0.47
C GLY A 372 -24.47 -23.17 0.46
N LEU A 373 -24.09 -22.47 1.53
CA LEU A 373 -23.17 -23.02 2.54
C LEU A 373 -23.74 -24.25 3.24
N LEU A 374 -25.04 -24.25 3.56
CA LEU A 374 -25.73 -25.41 4.14
C LEU A 374 -25.81 -26.58 3.15
N ALA A 375 -26.11 -26.31 1.88
CA ALA A 375 -26.12 -27.30 0.81
C ALA A 375 -24.72 -27.95 0.62
N LEU A 376 -23.64 -27.17 0.72
CA LEU A 376 -22.27 -27.70 0.66
C LEU A 376 -21.94 -28.62 1.83
N ILE A 377 -22.37 -28.26 3.05
CA ILE A 377 -22.21 -29.12 4.23
C ILE A 377 -22.92 -30.47 4.01
N ASP A 378 -24.15 -30.44 3.47
CA ASP A 378 -24.93 -31.64 3.20
C ASP A 378 -24.30 -32.50 2.09
N ALA A 379 -23.87 -31.88 0.99
CA ALA A 379 -23.18 -32.56 -0.09
C ALA A 379 -21.87 -33.20 0.38
N LYS A 380 -21.09 -32.51 1.21
CA LYS A 380 -19.85 -33.05 1.78
C LYS A 380 -20.11 -34.21 2.74
N ALA A 381 -21.27 -34.23 3.40
CA ALA A 381 -21.74 -35.37 4.19
C ALA A 381 -22.32 -36.51 3.33
N GLY A 382 -22.33 -36.39 2.00
CA GLY A 382 -22.91 -37.36 1.08
C GLY A 382 -24.44 -37.40 1.09
N LYS A 383 -25.10 -36.32 1.55
CA LYS A 383 -26.56 -36.25 1.68
C LYS A 383 -27.13 -35.36 0.58
N CYS A 384 -28.19 -35.83 -0.06
CA CYS A 384 -29.10 -34.97 -0.81
C CYS A 384 -30.23 -34.55 0.13
N THR A 385 -30.36 -33.25 0.37
CA THR A 385 -31.26 -32.68 1.40
C THR A 385 -32.19 -31.62 0.79
N ALA A 386 -33.15 -31.16 1.59
CA ALA A 386 -34.05 -30.07 1.23
C ALA A 386 -33.30 -28.78 0.81
N HIS A 387 -32.13 -28.49 1.39
CA HIS A 387 -31.34 -27.31 1.04
C HIS A 387 -30.89 -27.33 -0.43
N ILE A 388 -30.54 -28.50 -0.97
CA ILE A 388 -30.12 -28.62 -2.38
C ILE A 388 -31.31 -28.43 -3.31
N GLN A 389 -32.48 -28.97 -2.96
CA GLN A 389 -33.71 -28.81 -3.73
C GLN A 389 -34.19 -27.36 -3.74
N GLU A 390 -34.07 -26.67 -2.61
CA GLU A 390 -34.37 -25.24 -2.49
C GLU A 390 -33.40 -24.40 -3.33
N LEU A 391 -32.11 -24.75 -3.32
CA LEU A 391 -31.11 -24.08 -4.16
C LEU A 391 -31.35 -24.32 -5.67
N GLU A 392 -31.79 -25.52 -6.06
CA GLU A 392 -32.23 -25.85 -7.43
C GLU A 392 -33.45 -25.03 -7.85
N LEU A 393 -34.36 -24.71 -6.91
CA LEU A 393 -35.52 -23.85 -7.16
C LEU A 393 -35.09 -22.39 -7.34
N HIS A 394 -34.24 -21.87 -6.45
CA HIS A 394 -33.72 -20.51 -6.53
C HIS A 394 -32.97 -20.28 -7.84
N ALA A 395 -32.18 -21.26 -8.29
CA ALA A 395 -31.45 -21.18 -9.56
C ALA A 395 -32.35 -21.04 -10.80
N GLN A 396 -33.67 -21.24 -10.70
CA GLN A 396 -34.61 -21.00 -11.80
C GLN A 396 -35.00 -19.52 -11.94
N GLU A 397 -34.65 -18.67 -10.97
CA GLU A 397 -34.91 -17.24 -11.03
C GLU A 397 -33.93 -16.52 -11.96
N THR A 398 -34.39 -15.42 -12.57
CA THR A 398 -33.70 -14.71 -13.66
C THR A 398 -32.31 -14.16 -13.26
N GLU A 399 -32.07 -13.92 -11.97
CA GLU A 399 -30.82 -13.33 -11.44
C GLU A 399 -30.17 -14.16 -10.32
N ALA A 400 -30.35 -15.48 -10.32
CA ALA A 400 -29.89 -16.38 -9.26
C ALA A 400 -28.40 -16.77 -9.34
N HIS A 401 -27.51 -15.81 -9.61
CA HIS A 401 -26.09 -16.09 -9.90
C HIS A 401 -25.40 -16.80 -8.70
N HIS A 402 -25.74 -16.44 -7.46
CA HIS A 402 -25.20 -17.07 -6.26
C HIS A 402 -25.68 -18.51 -6.10
N ALA A 403 -26.98 -18.78 -6.31
CA ALA A 403 -27.52 -20.13 -6.29
C ALA A 403 -26.82 -21.07 -7.30
N HIS A 404 -26.59 -20.58 -8.53
CA HIS A 404 -25.86 -21.34 -9.55
C HIS A 404 -24.43 -21.71 -9.11
N SER A 405 -23.68 -20.76 -8.54
CA SER A 405 -22.33 -21.03 -8.02
C SER A 405 -22.31 -22.13 -6.99
N TYR A 406 -23.22 -22.05 -6.01
CA TYR A 406 -23.32 -23.05 -4.97
C TYR A 406 -23.81 -24.40 -5.49
N LEU A 407 -24.70 -24.44 -6.49
CA LEU A 407 -25.09 -25.69 -7.14
C LEU A 407 -23.92 -26.35 -7.87
N PHE A 408 -23.12 -25.58 -8.60
CA PHE A 408 -21.90 -26.10 -9.23
C PHE A 408 -20.98 -26.78 -8.20
N LEU A 409 -20.66 -26.09 -7.11
CA LEU A 409 -19.80 -26.61 -6.05
C LEU A 409 -20.43 -27.82 -5.33
N THR A 410 -21.75 -27.78 -5.10
CA THR A 410 -22.51 -28.86 -4.45
C THR A 410 -22.52 -30.11 -5.32
N TYR A 411 -22.83 -30.00 -6.61
CA TYR A 411 -22.81 -31.13 -7.55
C TYR A 411 -21.41 -31.70 -7.75
N ALA A 412 -20.37 -30.85 -7.77
CA ALA A 412 -18.98 -31.31 -7.78
C ALA A 412 -18.68 -32.21 -6.57
N ASN A 413 -19.11 -31.82 -5.37
CA ASN A 413 -18.90 -32.61 -4.15
C ASN A 413 -19.77 -33.88 -4.07
N LEU A 414 -20.94 -33.91 -4.72
CA LEU A 414 -21.79 -35.10 -4.86
C LEU A 414 -21.34 -36.06 -5.97
N GLY A 415 -20.33 -35.70 -6.77
CA GLY A 415 -19.93 -36.47 -7.95
C GLY A 415 -20.91 -36.39 -9.12
N GLN A 416 -21.85 -35.44 -9.10
CA GLN A 416 -22.84 -35.22 -10.16
C GLN A 416 -22.28 -34.30 -11.25
N TYR A 417 -21.17 -34.70 -11.86
CA TYR A 417 -20.38 -33.82 -12.74
C TYR A 417 -21.12 -33.34 -13.98
N ASP A 418 -21.99 -34.15 -14.59
CA ASP A 418 -22.77 -33.70 -15.76
C ASP A 418 -23.70 -32.54 -15.40
N LYS A 419 -24.33 -32.56 -14.21
CA LYS A 419 -25.11 -31.42 -13.71
C LYS A 419 -24.22 -30.21 -13.44
N ALA A 420 -23.06 -30.42 -12.82
CA ALA A 420 -22.11 -29.33 -12.56
C ALA A 420 -21.68 -28.64 -13.87
N PHE A 421 -21.35 -29.38 -14.92
CA PHE A 421 -21.01 -28.80 -16.23
C PHE A 421 -22.19 -28.10 -16.90
N ALA A 422 -23.42 -28.62 -16.76
CA ALA A 422 -24.62 -27.95 -17.28
C ALA A 422 -24.83 -26.56 -16.64
N ILE A 423 -24.55 -26.42 -15.34
CA ILE A 423 -24.55 -25.11 -14.67
C ILE A 423 -23.50 -24.18 -15.28
N LEU A 424 -22.27 -24.66 -15.51
CA LEU A 424 -21.22 -23.84 -16.13
C LEU A 424 -21.59 -23.38 -17.55
N GLU A 425 -22.24 -24.23 -18.35
CA GLU A 425 -22.73 -23.89 -19.69
C GLU A 425 -23.75 -22.77 -19.63
N HIS A 426 -24.73 -22.86 -18.72
CA HIS A 426 -25.70 -21.80 -18.50
C HIS A 426 -25.04 -20.48 -18.06
N LEU A 427 -24.07 -20.53 -17.15
CA LEU A 427 -23.36 -19.33 -16.67
C LEU A 427 -22.52 -18.62 -17.75
N PHE A 428 -22.10 -19.33 -18.80
CA PHE A 428 -21.48 -18.68 -19.97
C PHE A 428 -22.48 -17.87 -20.78
N GLU A 429 -23.73 -18.33 -20.90
CA GLU A 429 -24.77 -17.63 -21.65
C GLU A 429 -25.21 -16.35 -20.94
N SER A 430 -25.21 -16.35 -19.60
CA SER A 430 -25.56 -15.20 -18.76
C SER A 430 -24.39 -14.29 -18.39
N ALA A 431 -23.17 -14.55 -18.91
CA ALA A 431 -21.95 -13.79 -18.63
C ALA A 431 -21.72 -13.56 -17.12
N SER A 432 -21.97 -14.60 -16.31
CA SER A 432 -21.93 -14.45 -14.85
C SER A 432 -20.50 -14.48 -14.31
N SER A 433 -20.09 -13.42 -13.61
CA SER A 433 -18.76 -13.34 -12.99
C SER A 433 -18.53 -14.38 -11.89
N ILE A 434 -19.60 -14.93 -11.30
CA ILE A 434 -19.49 -15.95 -10.25
C ILE A 434 -18.81 -17.23 -10.79
N LEU A 435 -18.94 -17.47 -12.11
CA LEU A 435 -18.25 -18.53 -12.85
C LEU A 435 -16.74 -18.40 -12.69
N LEU A 436 -16.22 -17.17 -12.81
CA LEU A 436 -14.78 -16.90 -12.72
C LEU A 436 -14.22 -17.25 -11.34
N ILE A 437 -15.02 -17.06 -10.28
CA ILE A 437 -14.59 -17.27 -8.89
C ILE A 437 -14.71 -18.73 -8.47
N ALA A 438 -15.88 -19.33 -8.73
CA ALA A 438 -16.24 -20.65 -8.21
C ALA A 438 -15.58 -21.80 -9.00
N PHE A 439 -15.34 -21.62 -10.30
CA PHE A 439 -14.85 -22.69 -11.17
C PHE A 439 -13.50 -23.28 -10.73
N SER A 440 -12.58 -22.43 -10.24
CA SER A 440 -11.27 -22.83 -9.72
C SER A 440 -11.21 -22.89 -8.20
N ASP A 441 -12.34 -22.77 -7.51
CA ASP A 441 -12.35 -22.80 -6.05
C ASP A 441 -11.92 -24.17 -5.52
N PRO A 442 -11.07 -24.23 -4.48
CA PRO A 442 -10.71 -25.50 -3.86
C PRO A 442 -11.93 -26.35 -3.49
N ILE A 443 -13.05 -25.81 -3.03
CA ILE A 443 -14.25 -26.61 -2.70
C ILE A 443 -14.69 -27.50 -3.88
N GLY A 444 -14.49 -27.04 -5.13
CA GLY A 444 -14.79 -27.77 -6.35
C GLY A 444 -13.77 -28.84 -6.76
N GLU A 445 -12.65 -29.00 -6.05
CA GLU A 445 -11.52 -29.88 -6.42
C GLU A 445 -11.91 -31.29 -6.93
N PRO A 446 -12.94 -31.98 -6.40
CA PRO A 446 -13.37 -33.26 -6.95
C PRO A 446 -13.66 -33.27 -8.45
N ILE A 447 -14.08 -32.15 -9.06
CA ILE A 447 -14.36 -32.08 -10.51
C ILE A 447 -13.13 -31.76 -11.36
N HIS A 448 -12.02 -31.29 -10.76
CA HIS A 448 -10.85 -30.80 -11.50
C HIS A 448 -10.15 -31.89 -12.32
N SER A 449 -10.25 -33.16 -11.88
CA SER A 449 -9.68 -34.31 -12.58
C SER A 449 -10.51 -34.78 -13.79
N HIS A 450 -11.72 -34.25 -13.97
CA HIS A 450 -12.62 -34.68 -15.04
C HIS A 450 -12.09 -34.25 -16.43
N PRO A 451 -12.15 -35.09 -17.48
CA PRO A 451 -11.58 -34.77 -18.80
C PRO A 451 -12.12 -33.48 -19.44
N LYS A 452 -13.39 -33.13 -19.17
CA LYS A 452 -14.01 -31.88 -19.65
C LYS A 452 -13.46 -30.62 -18.96
N TYR A 453 -12.87 -30.74 -17.77
CA TYR A 453 -12.48 -29.59 -16.95
C TYR A 453 -11.50 -28.66 -17.68
N GLN A 454 -10.48 -29.20 -18.37
CA GLN A 454 -9.50 -28.39 -19.08
C GLN A 454 -10.11 -27.56 -20.22
N ALA A 455 -11.12 -28.09 -20.91
CA ALA A 455 -11.81 -27.36 -21.98
C ALA A 455 -12.58 -26.16 -21.41
N PHE A 456 -13.29 -26.37 -20.29
CA PHE A 456 -13.96 -25.29 -19.57
C PHE A 456 -12.94 -24.28 -19.02
N HIS A 457 -11.84 -24.74 -18.41
CA HIS A 457 -10.79 -23.87 -17.89
C HIS A 457 -10.25 -22.90 -18.95
N ASN A 458 -9.94 -23.39 -20.15
CA ASN A 458 -9.46 -22.53 -21.24
C ASN A 458 -10.51 -21.54 -21.76
N LYS A 459 -11.80 -21.86 -21.59
CA LYS A 459 -12.92 -21.00 -21.96
C LYS A 459 -13.21 -19.94 -20.89
N VAL A 460 -13.15 -20.31 -19.61
CA VAL A 460 -13.32 -19.40 -18.46
C VAL A 460 -12.12 -18.45 -18.35
N TYR A 461 -10.90 -18.96 -18.55
CA TYR A 461 -9.66 -18.21 -18.39
C TYR A 461 -8.82 -18.22 -19.68
N PRO A 462 -9.22 -17.41 -20.68
CA PRO A 462 -8.46 -17.31 -21.92
C PRO A 462 -7.05 -16.74 -21.67
N LYS A 463 -6.07 -17.20 -22.44
CA LYS A 463 -4.68 -16.71 -22.35
C LYS A 463 -4.59 -15.23 -22.70
N VAL A 464 -4.02 -14.44 -21.78
CA VAL A 464 -3.71 -13.02 -22.00
C VAL A 464 -2.30 -12.89 -22.59
N LEU A 465 -2.17 -12.25 -23.74
CA LEU A 465 -0.85 -11.97 -24.35
C LEU A 465 -0.18 -10.80 -23.64
N GLU A 466 0.80 -11.07 -22.77
CA GLU A 466 1.67 -10.04 -22.19
C GLU A 466 2.67 -9.54 -23.26
N LYS A 467 2.74 -8.22 -23.50
CA LYS A 467 3.84 -7.62 -24.28
C LYS A 467 5.07 -7.47 -23.36
N PRO A 468 6.24 -8.03 -23.69
CA PRO A 468 7.43 -7.83 -22.89
C PRO A 468 7.93 -6.39 -23.06
N LYS A 469 8.17 -5.69 -21.95
CA LYS A 469 8.97 -4.46 -21.93
C LYS A 469 10.09 -4.62 -20.91
N GLU A 470 11.26 -5.03 -21.38
CA GLU A 470 12.51 -4.78 -20.66
C GLU A 470 13.12 -3.49 -21.21
N ARG A 471 13.12 -2.42 -20.39
CA ARG A 471 14.02 -1.29 -20.63
C ARG A 471 15.42 -1.71 -20.19
N LYS A 472 16.27 -2.05 -21.16
CA LYS A 472 17.71 -2.21 -20.93
C LYS A 472 18.32 -0.83 -20.68
N THR A 473 18.68 -0.52 -19.44
CA THR A 473 19.54 0.61 -19.11
C THR A 473 20.96 0.33 -19.59
N ARG A 474 21.50 1.19 -20.48
CA ARG A 474 22.94 1.19 -20.81
C ARG A 474 23.72 1.55 -19.54
N LYS A 475 24.73 0.77 -19.20
CA LYS A 475 25.69 1.16 -18.15
C LYS A 475 26.48 2.40 -18.61
N PRO A 476 26.70 3.42 -17.77
CA PRO A 476 27.54 4.56 -18.11
C PRO A 476 29.01 4.15 -18.32
N ASP A 477 29.77 4.94 -19.08
CA ASP A 477 31.21 4.75 -19.30
C ASP A 477 31.99 4.95 -17.99
N GLN A 478 32.87 3.99 -17.66
CA GLN A 478 33.64 3.99 -16.42
C GLN A 478 34.68 5.13 -16.36
N SER A 479 35.19 5.58 -17.49
CA SER A 479 36.15 6.70 -17.55
C SER A 479 35.51 8.01 -17.08
N ILE A 480 34.32 8.31 -17.59
CA ILE A 480 33.53 9.51 -17.26
C ILE A 480 33.12 9.51 -15.78
N ILE A 481 32.74 8.36 -15.23
CA ILE A 481 32.40 8.23 -13.80
C ILE A 481 33.60 8.60 -12.93
N LYS A 482 34.79 8.10 -13.27
CA LYS A 482 36.02 8.36 -12.51
C LYS A 482 36.36 9.85 -12.50
N ASP A 483 36.34 10.51 -13.67
CA ASP A 483 36.63 11.94 -13.78
C ASP A 483 35.63 12.80 -12.97
N GLN A 484 34.36 12.40 -12.92
CA GLN A 484 33.35 13.10 -12.12
C GLN A 484 33.59 12.93 -10.62
N VAL A 485 33.96 11.73 -10.16
CA VAL A 485 34.29 11.48 -8.75
C VAL A 485 35.51 12.30 -8.32
N GLU A 486 36.57 12.33 -9.13
CA GLU A 486 37.77 13.12 -8.84
C GLU A 486 37.46 14.62 -8.72
N LYS A 487 36.58 15.15 -9.58
CA LYS A 487 36.12 16.54 -9.48
C LYS A 487 35.34 16.83 -8.19
N ILE A 488 34.45 15.92 -7.78
CA ILE A 488 33.68 16.05 -6.55
C ILE A 488 34.63 16.10 -5.34
N GLU A 489 35.57 15.15 -5.27
CA GLU A 489 36.53 15.09 -4.17
C GLU A 489 37.44 16.33 -4.15
N ALA A 490 37.98 16.73 -5.30
CA ALA A 490 38.82 17.92 -5.40
C ALA A 490 38.10 19.20 -4.93
N TYR A 491 36.87 19.42 -5.39
CA TYR A 491 36.06 20.58 -4.98
C TYR A 491 35.79 20.58 -3.48
N VAL A 492 35.43 19.43 -2.91
CA VAL A 492 35.06 19.33 -1.50
C VAL A 492 36.28 19.54 -0.59
N GLU A 493 37.48 19.14 -1.02
CA GLU A 493 38.72 19.41 -0.28
C GLU A 493 39.20 20.87 -0.44
N SER A 494 39.04 21.48 -1.62
CA SER A 494 39.49 22.86 -1.86
C SER A 494 38.58 23.91 -1.25
N GLU A 495 37.27 23.84 -1.52
CA GLU A 495 36.30 24.86 -1.10
C GLU A 495 35.75 24.60 0.31
N ARG A 496 36.00 23.40 0.86
CA ARG A 496 35.56 22.98 2.20
C ARG A 496 34.08 23.26 2.49
N PRO A 497 33.13 22.94 1.57
CA PRO A 497 31.71 23.21 1.77
C PRO A 497 31.14 22.46 2.99
N TYR A 498 31.82 21.39 3.45
CA TYR A 498 31.44 20.62 4.63
C TYR A 498 31.45 21.43 5.94
N LEU A 499 32.14 22.58 6.00
CA LEU A 499 32.12 23.47 7.16
C LEU A 499 30.80 24.25 7.27
N ASN A 500 30.00 24.34 6.20
CA ASN A 500 28.68 24.93 6.25
C ASN A 500 27.69 23.96 6.96
N PRO A 501 27.10 24.35 8.11
CA PRO A 501 26.15 23.50 8.83
C PRO A 501 24.83 23.26 8.09
N SER A 502 24.50 24.13 7.13
CA SER A 502 23.29 24.06 6.30
C SER A 502 23.52 23.31 4.98
N LEU A 503 24.70 22.74 4.75
CA LEU A 503 25.01 22.00 3.53
C LEU A 503 24.05 20.82 3.34
N SER A 504 23.37 20.78 2.21
CA SER A 504 22.55 19.67 1.72
C SER A 504 23.12 19.08 0.44
N LEU A 505 22.69 17.87 0.09
CA LEU A 505 23.09 17.23 -1.17
C LEU A 505 22.68 18.08 -2.36
N ARG A 506 21.49 18.71 -2.31
CA ARG A 506 21.02 19.61 -3.37
C ARG A 506 21.94 20.83 -3.49
N SER A 507 22.27 21.50 -2.39
CA SER A 507 23.17 22.66 -2.43
C SER A 507 24.58 22.33 -2.92
N LEU A 508 25.09 21.13 -2.61
CA LEU A 508 26.38 20.66 -3.14
C LEU A 508 26.28 20.32 -4.63
N ALA A 509 25.18 19.70 -5.07
CA ALA A 509 24.94 19.40 -6.47
C ALA A 509 24.84 20.69 -7.30
N ASP A 510 24.19 21.72 -6.77
CA ASP A 510 24.09 23.05 -7.40
C ASP A 510 25.46 23.71 -7.52
N GLN A 511 26.29 23.65 -6.48
CA GLN A 511 27.68 24.15 -6.50
C GLN A 511 28.57 23.42 -7.52
N LEU A 512 28.30 22.13 -7.76
CA LEU A 512 29.03 21.29 -8.72
C LEU A 512 28.40 21.31 -10.12
N GLU A 513 27.31 22.06 -10.32
CA GLU A 513 26.55 22.13 -11.57
C GLU A 513 26.09 20.75 -12.11
N ILE A 514 25.70 19.82 -11.21
CA ILE A 514 25.19 18.49 -11.57
C ILE A 514 23.83 18.21 -10.91
N HIS A 515 23.07 17.25 -11.45
CA HIS A 515 21.76 16.92 -10.90
C HIS A 515 21.88 16.21 -9.52
N PRO A 516 21.01 16.48 -8.53
CA PRO A 516 21.03 15.81 -7.23
C PRO A 516 20.97 14.27 -7.29
N ASN A 517 20.15 13.70 -8.18
CA ASN A 517 20.12 12.25 -8.40
C ASN A 517 21.49 11.73 -8.89
N GLN A 518 22.18 12.46 -9.75
CA GLN A 518 23.49 12.07 -10.26
C GLN A 518 24.56 12.14 -9.16
N LEU A 519 24.62 13.23 -8.39
CA LEU A 519 25.54 13.33 -7.25
C LEU A 519 25.28 12.20 -6.25
N SER A 520 24.03 12.01 -5.86
CA SER A 520 23.63 10.93 -4.96
C SER A 520 24.06 9.55 -5.48
N TRP A 521 23.85 9.28 -6.77
CA TRP A 521 24.25 8.04 -7.42
C TRP A 521 25.78 7.85 -7.40
N LEU A 522 26.56 8.89 -7.76
CA LEU A 522 28.02 8.85 -7.75
C LEU A 522 28.58 8.56 -6.36
N LEU A 523 28.08 9.24 -5.33
CA LEU A 523 28.50 9.01 -3.94
C LEU A 523 28.23 7.55 -3.52
N ASN A 524 27.03 7.04 -3.80
CA ASN A 524 26.62 5.71 -3.34
C ASN A 524 27.27 4.57 -4.14
N GLU A 525 27.23 4.64 -5.46
CA GLU A 525 27.66 3.54 -6.33
C GLU A 525 29.16 3.58 -6.65
N SER A 526 29.79 4.76 -6.62
CA SER A 526 31.22 4.91 -6.98
C SER A 526 32.10 5.10 -5.74
N ILE A 527 31.68 5.93 -4.78
CA ILE A 527 32.45 6.19 -3.54
C ILE A 527 32.09 5.19 -2.43
N GLY A 528 30.90 4.59 -2.49
CA GLY A 528 30.41 3.64 -1.49
C GLY A 528 29.92 4.32 -0.20
N GLN A 529 29.56 5.61 -0.26
CA GLN A 529 29.10 6.39 0.87
C GLN A 529 27.80 7.11 0.52
N ASN A 530 26.87 7.24 1.47
CA ASN A 530 25.81 8.23 1.32
C ASN A 530 26.35 9.65 1.57
N PHE A 531 25.52 10.66 1.30
CA PHE A 531 25.93 12.06 1.44
C PHE A 531 26.36 12.40 2.87
N ASN A 532 25.58 11.99 3.86
CA ASN A 532 25.88 12.29 5.26
C ASN A 532 27.18 11.61 5.71
N GLU A 533 27.44 10.38 5.29
CA GLU A 533 28.72 9.69 5.52
C GLU A 533 29.88 10.44 4.88
N PHE A 534 29.74 10.81 3.61
CA PHE A 534 30.75 11.53 2.84
C PHE A 534 31.13 12.88 3.44
N ILE A 535 30.13 13.67 3.87
CA ILE A 535 30.37 14.98 4.49
C ILE A 535 30.85 14.83 5.94
N ASN A 536 30.20 14.00 6.76
CA ASN A 536 30.55 13.89 8.17
C ASN A 536 31.95 13.32 8.38
N LYS A 537 32.44 12.44 7.50
CA LYS A 537 33.83 11.98 7.53
C LYS A 537 34.81 13.16 7.47
N ARG A 538 34.58 14.12 6.58
CA ARG A 538 35.43 15.31 6.42
C ARG A 538 35.29 16.29 7.57
N ARG A 539 34.08 16.48 8.09
CA ARG A 539 33.85 17.24 9.32
C ARG A 539 34.60 16.64 10.51
N ILE A 540 34.65 15.31 10.63
CA ILE A 540 35.38 14.61 11.69
C ILE A 540 36.89 14.78 11.50
N GLU A 541 37.42 14.65 10.29
CA GLU A 541 38.84 14.89 10.04
C GLU A 541 39.26 16.33 10.36
N HIS A 542 38.43 17.31 10.01
CA HIS A 542 38.67 18.70 10.40
C HIS A 542 38.60 18.88 11.93
N PHE A 543 37.59 18.30 12.59
CA PHE A 543 37.49 18.31 14.05
C PHE A 543 38.75 17.75 14.73
N LYS A 544 39.27 16.62 14.24
CA LYS A 544 40.48 15.99 14.79
C LYS A 544 41.71 16.91 14.69
N GLN A 545 41.78 17.75 13.66
CA GLN A 545 42.87 18.73 13.52
C GLN A 545 42.72 19.86 14.54
N ILE A 546 41.55 20.49 14.60
CA ILE A 546 41.34 21.69 15.42
C ILE A 546 41.27 21.38 16.92
N VAL A 547 40.88 20.16 17.31
CA VAL A 547 40.81 19.75 18.73
C VAL A 547 42.19 19.49 19.35
N LEU A 548 43.20 19.24 18.52
CA LEU A 548 44.59 19.04 18.95
C LEU A 548 45.40 20.34 18.91
N ASP A 549 44.81 21.42 18.40
CA ASP A 549 45.44 22.74 18.35
C ASP A 549 45.41 23.40 19.75
N PRO A 550 46.58 23.74 20.34
CA PRO A 550 46.65 24.41 21.64
C PRO A 550 45.87 25.73 21.70
N ASP A 551 45.77 26.45 20.58
CA ASP A 551 45.06 27.73 20.53
C ASP A 551 43.56 27.56 20.76
N ASN A 552 43.03 26.37 20.47
CA ASN A 552 41.61 26.02 20.64
C ASN A 552 41.28 25.39 22.00
N SER A 553 42.24 25.29 22.92
CA SER A 553 42.05 24.65 24.25
C SER A 553 40.96 25.30 25.12
N HIS A 554 40.57 26.54 24.81
CA HIS A 554 39.50 27.28 25.48
C HIS A 554 38.09 26.94 24.95
N ILE A 555 37.99 26.30 23.78
CA ILE A 555 36.72 25.97 23.13
C ILE A 555 36.27 24.56 23.59
N SER A 556 34.99 24.42 23.94
CA SER A 556 34.44 23.12 24.30
C SER A 556 34.44 22.15 23.10
N LEU A 557 34.49 20.84 23.36
CA LEU A 557 34.40 19.82 22.29
C LEU A 557 33.16 19.99 21.40
N ILE A 558 32.04 20.44 21.97
CA ILE A 558 30.84 20.68 21.19
C ILE A 558 30.92 21.96 20.35
N GLY A 559 31.61 22.99 20.85
CA GLY A 559 31.90 24.21 20.08
C GLY A 559 32.76 23.91 18.86
N LEU A 560 33.84 23.14 19.04
CA LEU A 560 34.71 22.69 17.94
C LEU A 560 33.98 21.80 16.94
N ALA A 561 33.04 20.96 17.40
CA ALA A 561 32.18 20.21 16.50
C ALA A 561 31.31 21.13 15.63
N TYR A 562 30.78 22.22 16.19
CA TYR A 562 30.00 23.20 15.43
C TYR A 562 30.88 24.01 14.46
N GLU A 563 32.10 24.37 14.83
CA GLU A 563 33.08 24.97 13.91
C GLU A 563 33.47 24.01 12.77
N SER A 564 33.40 22.71 13.02
CA SER A 564 33.57 21.68 12.00
C SER A 564 32.33 21.46 11.13
N GLY A 565 31.28 22.28 11.27
CA GLY A 565 30.08 22.23 10.44
C GLY A 565 28.98 21.29 10.94
N PHE A 566 29.09 20.69 12.13
CA PHE A 566 27.95 19.96 12.71
C PHE A 566 26.89 20.92 13.24
N ASN A 567 25.62 20.56 13.12
CA ASN A 567 24.49 21.33 13.65
C ASN A 567 23.80 20.66 14.86
N SER A 568 24.27 19.46 15.25
CA SER A 568 23.67 18.66 16.32
C SER A 568 24.71 17.85 17.06
N LYS A 569 24.68 17.94 18.40
CA LYS A 569 25.49 17.12 19.30
C LYS A 569 25.26 15.62 19.08
N THR A 570 24.02 15.23 18.83
CA THR A 570 23.66 13.81 18.63
C THR A 570 24.29 13.31 17.32
N VAL A 571 24.10 14.05 16.22
CA VAL A 571 24.69 13.70 14.92
C VAL A 571 26.21 13.62 14.99
N PHE A 572 26.86 14.60 15.64
CA PHE A 572 28.31 14.60 15.85
C PHE A 572 28.78 13.35 16.60
N ASN A 573 28.19 13.05 17.76
CA ASN A 573 28.63 11.90 18.56
C ASN A 573 28.40 10.57 17.83
N THR A 574 27.27 10.41 17.14
CA THR A 574 26.95 9.21 16.37
C THR A 574 27.92 9.03 15.21
N ALA A 575 28.15 10.10 14.42
CA ALA A 575 29.08 10.06 13.29
C ALA A 575 30.53 9.82 13.76
N PHE A 576 30.97 10.51 14.81
CA PHE A 576 32.32 10.35 15.35
C PHE A 576 32.56 8.93 15.88
N LYS A 577 31.61 8.37 16.63
CA LYS A 577 31.72 6.99 17.12
C LYS A 577 31.73 5.98 15.96
N LYS A 578 30.94 6.22 14.90
CA LYS A 578 30.91 5.37 13.72
C LYS A 578 32.22 5.39 12.93
N GLU A 579 32.81 6.57 12.75
CA GLU A 579 34.06 6.74 11.97
C GLU A 579 35.31 6.35 12.78
N VAL A 580 35.36 6.69 14.07
CA VAL A 580 36.58 6.57 14.91
C VAL A 580 36.52 5.35 15.85
N GLY A 581 35.34 4.76 16.06
CA GLY A 581 35.15 3.61 16.95
C GLY A 581 35.10 3.94 18.45
N MET A 582 35.23 5.22 18.83
CA MET A 582 35.21 5.68 20.22
C MET A 582 34.56 7.07 20.37
N THR A 583 34.38 7.54 21.61
CA THR A 583 33.80 8.88 21.84
C THR A 583 34.83 9.99 21.61
N PRO A 584 34.42 11.23 21.28
CA PRO A 584 35.35 12.36 21.13
C PRO A 584 36.23 12.59 22.37
N LYS A 585 35.66 12.40 23.56
CA LYS A 585 36.40 12.52 24.83
C LYS A 585 37.44 11.40 25.01
N ALA A 586 37.13 10.18 24.57
CA ALA A 586 38.08 9.08 24.60
C ALA A 586 39.21 9.28 23.59
N PHE A 587 38.89 9.82 22.40
CA PHE A 587 39.89 10.19 21.39
C PHE A 587 40.86 11.26 21.92
N LEU A 588 40.36 12.35 22.52
CA LEU A 588 41.25 13.38 23.06
C LEU A 588 42.21 12.82 24.13
N LYS A 589 41.72 11.90 24.98
CA LYS A 589 42.56 11.22 25.98
C LYS A 589 43.61 10.29 25.36
N SER A 590 43.38 9.75 24.16
CA SER A 590 44.36 8.87 23.50
C SER A 590 45.43 9.64 22.72
N GLN A 591 45.24 10.95 22.52
CA GLN A 591 46.21 11.85 21.90
C GLN A 591 47.00 12.68 22.93
N ALA A 592 46.64 12.59 24.22
CA ALA A 592 47.22 13.35 25.33
C ALA A 592 48.46 12.67 25.94
#